data_AF-A0A7S0QH37-F1
#
_entry.id   AF-A0A7S0QH37-F1
#
_cell.length_a   1.000
_cell.length_b   1.000
_cell.length_c   1.000
_cell.angle_alpha   90.00
_cell.angle_beta   90.00
_cell.angle_gamma   90.00
#
_symmetry.space_group_name_H-M   'P 1'
#
loop_
_entity.id
_entity.type
_entity.pdbx_description
1 polymer ?
#
loop_
_entity_poly.entity_id
_entity_poly.type
_entity_poly.pdbx_seq_one_letter_code
_entity_poly.pdbx_strand_id
1 'polypeptide(L)'
;DEVQALFGSDDGAFQWTPQGLLQAFKFEHGYSSGSPMAGLLSQALCALPLPMRRKFVAFCTGCPRLPVGGFAGLKPLMTVVKKESSSAPIEQQLPSVMTCQNYLKLPEYGSVEVLLDRL
;
A
#
# COMPACT_ATOMS: atom_id res chain seq x y z
N ASP A 1 -0.43 31.73 13.12
CA ASP A 1 0.72 30.86 13.42
C ASP A 1 0.59 30.04 14.71
N GLU A 2 -0.52 29.33 14.98
CA GLU A 2 -0.59 28.54 16.23
C GLU A 2 -1.58 27.36 16.25
N VAL A 3 -1.90 26.76 15.08
CA VAL A 3 -2.71 25.51 15.03
C VAL A 3 -2.12 24.46 14.08
N GLN A 4 -0.98 24.73 13.45
CA GLN A 4 -0.33 23.80 12.51
C GLN A 4 0.62 22.80 13.20
N ALA A 5 0.79 22.91 14.53
CA ALA A 5 1.67 22.07 15.33
C ALA A 5 0.96 20.99 16.16
N LEU A 6 -0.39 20.97 16.22
CA LEU A 6 -1.10 20.12 17.20
C LEU A 6 -1.41 18.68 16.73
N PHE A 7 -1.15 18.32 15.47
CA PHE A 7 -1.15 16.91 15.01
C PHE A 7 -0.02 16.66 13.99
N GLY A 8 1.10 17.34 14.18
CA GLY A 8 2.33 17.14 13.42
C GLY A 8 3.24 16.07 14.02
N SER A 9 2.68 15.11 14.74
CA SER A 9 3.46 14.05 15.38
C SER A 9 3.78 12.95 14.37
N ASP A 10 4.97 12.42 14.55
CA ASP A 10 5.65 11.35 13.83
C ASP A 10 4.92 9.97 13.84
N ASP A 11 3.58 9.94 13.93
CA ASP A 11 2.77 8.75 14.26
C ASP A 11 2.74 7.65 13.19
N GLY A 12 3.32 7.91 12.01
CA GLY A 12 3.36 6.96 10.91
C GLY A 12 4.66 6.15 10.82
N ALA A 13 5.81 6.69 11.24
CA ALA A 13 7.12 6.14 10.87
C ALA A 13 7.32 4.68 11.33
N PHE A 14 6.85 4.34 12.53
CA PHE A 14 6.91 2.99 13.09
C PHE A 14 6.08 1.96 12.31
N GLN A 15 5.10 2.40 11.51
CA GLN A 15 4.20 1.52 10.76
C GLN A 15 4.66 1.24 9.32
N TRP A 16 5.55 2.07 8.77
CA TRP A 16 6.13 1.83 7.44
C TRP A 16 7.42 1.01 7.56
N THR A 17 7.31 -0.15 8.20
CA THR A 17 8.33 -1.21 8.18
C THR A 17 7.79 -2.39 7.38
N PRO A 18 8.66 -3.21 6.75
CA PRO A 18 8.19 -4.35 5.96
C PRO A 18 7.28 -5.28 6.78
N GLN A 19 7.70 -5.60 8.00
CA GLN A 19 6.93 -6.45 8.91
C GLN A 19 5.60 -5.79 9.33
N GLY A 20 5.61 -4.50 9.65
CA GLY A 20 4.39 -3.78 10.02
C GLY A 20 3.36 -3.76 8.90
N LEU A 21 3.79 -3.55 7.65
CA LEU A 21 2.92 -3.59 6.48
C LEU A 21 2.38 -4.99 6.21
N LEU A 22 3.22 -6.02 6.30
CA LEU A 22 2.80 -7.42 6.12
C LEU A 22 1.77 -7.87 7.17
N GLN A 23 1.84 -7.34 8.39
CA GLN A 23 0.86 -7.62 9.46
C GLN A 23 -0.42 -6.80 9.31
N ALA A 24 -0.32 -5.57 8.80
CA ALA A 24 -1.47 -4.68 8.65
C ALA A 24 -2.32 -4.99 7.40
N PHE A 25 -1.76 -5.64 6.39
CA PHE A 25 -2.45 -5.97 5.15
C PHE A 25 -2.98 -7.40 5.17
N LYS A 26 -4.16 -7.58 4.59
CA LYS A 26 -4.73 -8.89 4.28
C LYS A 26 -4.34 -9.25 2.85
N PHE A 27 -3.72 -10.41 2.65
CA PHE A 27 -3.39 -10.89 1.30
C PHE A 27 -4.29 -12.05 0.92
N GLU A 28 -4.94 -11.98 -0.24
CA GLU A 28 -5.89 -12.99 -0.71
C GLU A 28 -5.77 -13.25 -2.23
N HIS A 29 -6.51 -14.25 -2.71
CA HIS A 29 -6.68 -14.57 -4.13
C HIS A 29 -5.36 -14.59 -4.91
N GLY A 30 -4.47 -15.51 -4.55
CA GLY A 30 -3.16 -15.69 -5.20
C GLY A 30 -1.99 -15.02 -4.48
N TYR A 31 -2.24 -14.22 -3.44
CA TYR A 31 -1.20 -13.74 -2.53
C TYR A 31 -1.42 -14.22 -1.09
N SER A 32 -0.31 -14.23 -0.35
CA SER A 32 -0.24 -14.43 1.10
C SER A 32 0.84 -13.50 1.65
N SER A 33 0.91 -13.31 2.97
CA SER A 33 1.96 -12.49 3.60
C SER A 33 3.39 -13.03 3.36
N GLY A 34 3.53 -14.30 2.97
CA GLY A 34 4.81 -14.92 2.60
C GLY A 34 5.10 -14.92 1.10
N SER A 35 4.24 -14.35 0.26
CA SER A 35 4.47 -14.34 -1.19
C SER A 35 5.59 -13.36 -1.58
N PRO A 36 6.32 -13.62 -2.68
CA PRO A 36 7.31 -12.68 -3.20
C PRO A 36 6.73 -11.27 -3.41
N MET A 37 5.49 -11.20 -3.92
CA MET A 37 4.81 -9.93 -4.16
C MET A 37 4.53 -9.16 -2.86
N ALA A 38 4.14 -9.83 -1.78
CA ALA A 38 3.93 -9.19 -0.48
C ALA A 38 5.24 -8.59 0.05
N GLY A 39 6.35 -9.33 -0.09
CA GLY A 39 7.69 -8.85 0.21
C GLY A 39 8.06 -7.60 -0.61
N LEU A 40 7.93 -7.67 -1.94
CA LEU A 40 8.22 -6.56 -2.85
C LEU A 40 7.38 -5.32 -2.53
N LEU A 41 6.07 -5.47 -2.32
CA LEU A 41 5.18 -4.37 -1.97
C LEU A 41 5.61 -3.70 -0.67
N SER A 42 5.88 -4.49 0.37
CA SER A 42 6.30 -3.96 1.67
C SER A 42 7.61 -3.17 1.58
N GLN A 43 8.59 -3.67 0.82
CA GLN A 43 9.86 -2.99 0.60
C GLN A 43 9.70 -1.70 -0.22
N ALA A 44 8.93 -1.75 -1.31
CA ALA A 44 8.65 -0.59 -2.15
C ALA A 44 7.98 0.54 -1.35
N LEU A 45 6.94 0.21 -0.58
CA LEU A 45 6.21 1.19 0.24
C LEU A 45 7.11 1.81 1.32
N CYS A 46 8.02 1.04 1.92
CA CYS A 46 9.02 1.57 2.85
C CYS A 46 10.00 2.54 2.18
N ALA A 47 10.38 2.29 0.92
CA ALA A 47 11.29 3.14 0.15
C ALA A 47 10.64 4.44 -0.34
N LEU A 48 9.30 4.55 -0.32
CA LEU A 48 8.60 5.76 -0.76
C LEU A 48 8.94 6.97 0.14
N PRO A 49 9.28 8.13 -0.46
CA PRO A 49 9.35 9.39 0.26
C PRO A 49 7.99 9.77 0.89
N LEU A 50 8.01 10.55 1.98
CA LEU A 50 6.80 10.94 2.70
C LEU A 50 5.69 11.54 1.82
N PRO A 51 5.97 12.43 0.83
CA PRO A 51 4.93 12.92 -0.08
C PRO A 51 4.27 11.83 -0.91
N MET A 52 5.03 10.82 -1.35
CA MET A 52 4.52 9.70 -2.14
C MET A 52 3.73 8.72 -1.28
N ARG A 53 4.11 8.50 -0.02
CA ARG A 53 3.31 7.72 0.93
C ARG A 53 1.90 8.29 1.07
N ARG A 54 1.76 9.62 1.19
CA ARG A 54 0.45 10.28 1.26
C ARG A 54 -0.38 10.08 -0.01
N LYS A 55 0.25 10.15 -1.19
CA LYS A 55 -0.41 9.86 -2.47
C LYS A 55 -0.87 8.41 -2.55
N PHE A 56 -0.04 7.46 -2.14
CA PHE A 56 -0.41 6.05 -2.10
C PHE A 56 -1.61 5.78 -1.16
N VAL A 57 -1.61 6.37 0.03
CA VAL A 57 -2.74 6.25 0.97
C VAL A 57 -4.01 6.87 0.36
N ALA A 58 -3.91 8.04 -0.27
CA ALA A 58 -5.03 8.66 -0.98
C ALA A 58 -5.54 7.80 -2.13
N PHE A 59 -4.64 7.20 -2.92
CA PHE A 59 -4.98 6.30 -4.00
C PHE A 59 -5.76 5.10 -3.48
N CYS A 60 -5.30 4.43 -2.41
CA CYS A 60 -5.93 3.20 -1.93
C CYS A 60 -7.19 3.44 -1.07
N THR A 61 -7.28 4.57 -0.37
CA THR A 61 -8.33 4.79 0.65
C THR A 61 -9.25 5.98 0.34
N GLY A 62 -8.93 6.80 -0.65
CA GLY A 62 -9.61 8.07 -0.93
C GLY A 62 -9.27 9.21 0.06
N CYS A 63 -8.49 8.94 1.11
CA CYS A 63 -8.06 9.91 2.11
C CYS A 63 -6.52 9.99 2.13
N PRO A 64 -5.89 11.19 2.14
CA PRO A 64 -4.43 11.29 2.20
C PRO A 64 -3.82 10.97 3.58
N ARG A 65 -4.66 10.69 4.58
CA ARG A 65 -4.26 10.38 5.96
C ARG A 65 -4.89 9.07 6.43
N LEU A 66 -4.08 8.25 7.08
CA LEU A 66 -4.53 7.05 7.77
C LEU A 66 -5.25 7.42 9.08
N PRO A 67 -6.15 6.55 9.59
CA PRO A 67 -6.72 6.69 10.92
C PRO A 67 -5.66 6.50 12.00
N VAL A 68 -6.05 6.76 13.26
CA VAL A 68 -5.24 6.35 14.43
C VAL A 68 -4.99 4.85 14.34
N GLY A 69 -3.72 4.44 14.52
CA GLY A 69 -3.29 3.05 14.31
C GLY A 69 -2.96 2.69 12.86
N GLY A 70 -2.96 3.65 11.93
CA GLY A 70 -2.45 3.48 10.56
C GLY A 70 -3.25 2.52 9.70
N PHE A 71 -2.54 1.72 8.91
CA PHE A 71 -3.15 0.72 8.04
C PHE A 71 -3.91 -0.36 8.83
N ALA A 72 -3.42 -0.75 10.01
CA ALA A 72 -4.11 -1.68 10.90
C ALA A 72 -5.40 -1.09 11.50
N GLY A 73 -5.54 0.24 11.50
CA GLY A 73 -6.74 0.94 11.93
C GLY A 73 -7.81 1.09 10.84
N LEU A 74 -7.53 0.69 9.59
CA LEU A 74 -8.51 0.77 8.50
C LEU A 74 -9.69 -0.17 8.74
N LYS A 75 -10.88 0.30 8.39
CA LYS A 75 -12.13 -0.47 8.44
C LYS A 75 -12.86 -0.34 7.10
N PRO A 76 -12.89 -1.38 6.25
CA PRO A 76 -12.20 -2.68 6.39
C PRO A 76 -10.67 -2.58 6.30
N LEU A 77 -9.93 -3.63 6.68
CA LEU A 77 -8.47 -3.71 6.51
C LEU A 77 -8.07 -3.60 5.04
N MET A 78 -6.86 -3.09 4.77
CA MET A 78 -6.30 -3.08 3.42
C MET A 78 -6.15 -4.51 2.90
N THR A 79 -6.89 -4.85 1.85
CA THR A 79 -6.83 -6.17 1.20
C THR A 79 -6.07 -6.08 -0.11
N VAL A 80 -5.02 -6.89 -0.27
CA VAL A 80 -4.18 -6.94 -1.46
C VAL A 80 -4.36 -8.28 -2.16
N VAL A 81 -4.66 -8.26 -3.45
CA VAL A 81 -4.91 -9.48 -4.22
C VAL A 81 -4.20 -9.49 -5.55
N LYS A 82 -3.98 -10.69 -6.09
CA LYS A 82 -3.44 -10.83 -7.43
C LYS A 82 -4.44 -10.31 -8.44
N LYS A 83 -3.99 -9.38 -9.28
CA LYS A 83 -4.79 -8.92 -10.42
C LYS A 83 -4.82 -10.05 -11.45
N GLU A 84 -6.01 -10.32 -11.98
CA GLU A 84 -6.18 -11.29 -13.07
C GLU A 84 -5.34 -10.85 -14.27
N SER A 85 -4.61 -11.81 -14.85
CA SER A 85 -3.71 -11.53 -15.95
C SER A 85 -4.50 -11.10 -17.17
N SER A 86 -4.18 -9.92 -17.69
CA SER A 86 -4.63 -9.49 -19.02
C SER A 86 -3.72 -10.06 -20.11
N SER A 87 -4.08 -9.85 -21.38
CA SER A 87 -3.22 -10.16 -22.53
C SER A 87 -1.98 -9.25 -22.63
N ALA A 88 -1.94 -8.14 -21.89
CA ALA A 88 -0.80 -7.23 -21.88
C ALA A 88 0.35 -7.79 -21.01
N PRO A 89 1.62 -7.52 -21.37
CA PRO A 89 2.77 -7.84 -20.53
C PRO A 89 2.62 -7.32 -19.11
N ILE A 90 3.10 -8.07 -18.12
CA ILE A 90 2.96 -7.72 -16.70
C ILE A 90 3.54 -6.34 -16.40
N GLU A 91 4.67 -5.96 -17.01
CA GLU A 91 5.26 -4.64 -16.77
C GLU A 91 4.37 -3.50 -17.29
N GLN A 92 3.39 -3.75 -18.16
CA GLN A 92 2.47 -2.73 -18.69
C GLN A 92 1.15 -2.68 -17.93
N GLN A 93 0.90 -3.64 -17.04
CA GLN A 93 -0.33 -3.66 -16.26
C GLN A 93 -0.22 -2.69 -15.08
N LEU A 94 -1.28 -1.91 -14.85
CA LEU A 94 -1.37 -1.00 -13.71
C LEU A 94 -2.11 -1.64 -12.53
N PRO A 95 -1.78 -1.28 -11.28
CA PRO A 95 -2.60 -1.62 -10.14
C PRO A 95 -3.99 -0.97 -10.25
N SER A 96 -4.97 -1.52 -9.57
CA SER A 96 -6.31 -0.92 -9.50
C SER A 96 -6.87 -1.06 -8.10
N VAL A 97 -7.58 -0.03 -7.65
CA VAL A 97 -8.08 0.08 -6.28
C VAL A 97 -9.59 0.17 -6.26
N MET A 98 -10.20 -0.40 -5.23
CA MET A 98 -11.59 -0.16 -4.85
C MET A 98 -11.56 0.51 -3.49
N THR A 99 -11.52 1.85 -3.49
CA THR A 99 -11.28 2.66 -2.30
C THR A 99 -12.29 2.43 -1.20
N CYS A 100 -13.57 2.24 -1.56
CA CYS A 100 -14.65 1.95 -0.60
C CYS A 100 -14.42 0.65 0.20
N GLN A 101 -13.58 -0.25 -0.31
CA GLN A 101 -13.29 -1.55 0.30
C GLN A 101 -11.85 -1.65 0.81
N ASN A 102 -11.05 -0.58 0.72
CA ASN A 102 -9.61 -0.61 0.95
C ASN A 102 -8.96 -1.80 0.24
N TYR A 103 -9.23 -1.96 -1.05
CA TYR A 103 -8.89 -3.17 -1.80
C TYR A 103 -7.99 -2.85 -2.98
N LEU A 104 -6.79 -3.42 -2.99
CA LEU A 104 -5.75 -3.24 -4.00
C LEU A 104 -5.59 -4.52 -4.84
N LYS A 105 -5.90 -4.44 -6.13
CA LYS A 105 -5.57 -5.47 -7.13
C LYS A 105 -4.21 -5.15 -7.73
N LEU A 106 -3.23 -6.02 -7.51
CA LEU A 106 -1.84 -5.80 -7.86
C LEU A 106 -1.37 -6.88 -8.86
N PRO A 107 -0.82 -6.52 -10.03
CA PRO A 107 -0.11 -7.46 -10.88
C PRO A 107 1.13 -8.05 -10.18
N GLU A 108 1.56 -9.22 -10.63
CA GLU A 108 2.73 -9.91 -10.06
C GLU A 108 4.03 -9.38 -10.66
N TYR A 109 4.42 -8.16 -10.28
CA TYR A 109 5.65 -7.54 -10.75
C TYR A 109 6.91 -8.30 -10.32
N GLY A 110 7.94 -8.26 -11.16
CA GLY A 110 9.19 -8.98 -10.92
C GLY A 110 10.18 -8.29 -9.99
N SER A 111 10.04 -6.98 -9.74
CA SER A 111 10.99 -6.22 -8.90
C SER A 111 10.37 -5.00 -8.21
N VAL A 112 11.10 -4.45 -7.23
CA VAL A 112 10.72 -3.24 -6.49
C VAL A 112 10.67 -2.03 -7.42
N GLU A 113 11.60 -1.94 -8.36
CA GLU A 113 11.72 -0.82 -9.31
C GLU A 113 10.51 -0.77 -10.24
N VAL A 114 10.10 -1.92 -10.81
CA VAL A 114 8.91 -2.00 -11.66
C VAL A 114 7.66 -1.66 -10.85
N LEU A 115 7.56 -2.16 -9.62
CA LEU A 115 6.44 -1.86 -8.74
C LEU A 115 6.33 -0.35 -8.46
N LEU A 116 7.45 0.30 -8.13
CA LEU A 116 7.51 1.74 -7.85
C LEU A 116 7.19 2.59 -9.08
N ASP A 117 7.60 2.18 -10.28
CA ASP A 117 7.25 2.88 -11.53
C ASP A 117 5.75 2.81 -11.86
N ARG A 118 5.04 1.80 -11.31
CA ARG A 118 3.60 1.58 -11.55
C ARG A 118 2.68 2.07 -10.43
N LEU A 119 3.22 2.54 -9.30
CA LEU A 119 2.47 3.09 -8.15
C LEU A 119 2.39 4.62 -8.15
#